data_AF-A0A973XMU3-F1
#
_entry.id   AF-A0A973XMU3-F1
#
_cell.length_a   1.000
_cell.length_b   1.000
_cell.length_c   1.000
_cell.angle_alpha   90.00
_cell.angle_beta   90.00
_cell.angle_gamma   90.00
#
_symmetry.space_group_name_H-M   'P 1'
#
loop_
_entity.id
_entity.type
_entity.pdbx_description
1 polymer ?
#
loop_
_entity_poly.entity_id
_entity_poly.type
_entity_poly.pdbx_seq_one_letter_code
_entity_poly.pdbx_strand_id
1 'polypeptide(L)'
;MLIDLSQAVGGYLYDVFVTRVDWWVFLGIVAQGLFTMRFVVQWLASEKAGKSVVPMAFWWFSISGGVLLLAYALYRRDPVFIAGQGFGVFVYLRNLQFVLRERKAGREVQGKGAG
;
A
#
# COMPACT_ATOMS: atom_id res chain seq x y z
N MET A 1 22.69 -9.43 -35.07
CA MET A 1 22.53 -9.96 -33.69
C MET A 1 22.46 -8.85 -32.62
N LEU A 2 23.51 -8.04 -32.41
CA LEU A 2 23.46 -6.97 -31.39
C LEU A 2 22.51 -5.81 -31.74
N ILE A 3 22.42 -5.45 -33.02
CA ILE A 3 21.52 -4.40 -33.51
C ILE A 3 20.06 -4.86 -33.41
N ASP A 4 19.76 -6.11 -33.77
CA ASP A 4 18.42 -6.69 -33.67
C ASP A 4 17.94 -6.77 -32.21
N LEU A 5 18.86 -7.10 -31.30
CA LEU A 5 18.58 -7.09 -29.86
C LEU A 5 18.29 -5.67 -29.35
N SER A 6 19.10 -4.69 -29.76
CA SER A 6 18.90 -3.28 -29.38
C SER A 6 17.56 -2.73 -29.88
N GLN A 7 17.17 -3.07 -31.11
CA GLN A 7 15.89 -2.67 -31.69
C GLN A 7 14.71 -3.38 -31.01
N ALA A 8 14.85 -4.67 -30.71
CA ALA A 8 13.82 -5.44 -30.00
C ALA A 8 13.60 -4.92 -28.57
N VAL A 9 14.68 -4.64 -27.85
CA VAL A 9 14.61 -4.05 -26.50
C VAL A 9 14.04 -2.64 -26.57
N GLY A 10 14.49 -1.81 -27.52
CA GLY A 10 13.98 -0.46 -27.71
C GLY A 10 12.48 -0.43 -28.01
N GLY A 11 12.01 -1.28 -28.91
CA GLY A 11 10.60 -1.42 -29.25
C GLY A 11 9.75 -1.92 -28.07
N TYR A 12 10.26 -2.90 -27.31
CA TYR A 12 9.59 -3.38 -26.10
C TYR A 12 9.45 -2.28 -25.04
N LEU A 13 10.53 -1.55 -24.77
CA LEU A 13 10.52 -0.45 -23.80
C LEU A 13 9.56 0.67 -24.25
N TYR A 14 9.54 0.99 -25.54
CA TYR A 14 8.62 1.97 -26.08
C TYR A 14 7.16 1.54 -25.92
N ASP A 15 6.82 0.28 -26.20
CA ASP A 15 5.45 -0.22 -25.99
C ASP A 15 5.05 -0.11 -24.51
N VAL A 16 5.91 -0.57 -23.60
CA VAL A 16 5.63 -0.61 -22.16
C VAL A 16 5.51 0.80 -21.56
N PHE A 17 6.42 1.71 -21.89
CA PHE A 17 6.52 3.01 -21.22
C PHE A 17 5.84 4.17 -21.96
N VAL A 18 5.47 3.99 -23.23
CA VAL A 18 4.84 5.06 -24.03
C VAL A 18 3.45 4.64 -24.47
N THR A 19 3.33 3.53 -25.19
CA THR A 19 2.05 3.10 -25.78
C THR A 19 1.03 2.66 -24.73
N ARG A 20 1.49 2.01 -23.65
CA ARG A 20 0.63 1.43 -22.61
C ARG A 20 0.35 2.37 -21.43
N VAL A 21 0.94 3.57 -21.42
CA VAL A 21 0.71 4.55 -20.34
C VAL A 21 -0.62 5.25 -20.57
N ASP A 22 -1.60 4.87 -19.76
CA ASP A 22 -2.93 5.47 -19.71
C ASP A 22 -3.21 6.09 -18.34
N TRP A 23 -4.37 6.74 -18.20
CA TRP A 23 -4.81 7.35 -16.94
C TRP A 23 -4.87 6.35 -15.77
N TRP A 24 -5.10 5.06 -16.05
CA TRP A 24 -5.13 4.02 -15.03
C TRP A 24 -3.73 3.62 -14.57
N VAL A 25 -2.71 3.69 -15.43
CA VAL A 25 -1.31 3.56 -15.00
C VAL A 25 -0.95 4.65 -14.01
N PHE A 26 -1.38 5.89 -14.26
CA PHE A 26 -1.15 7.00 -13.31
C PHE A 26 -1.80 6.72 -11.95
N LEU A 27 -3.06 6.24 -11.94
CA LEU A 27 -3.73 5.81 -10.71
C LEU A 27 -2.96 4.68 -10.02
N GLY A 28 -2.47 3.70 -10.78
CA GLY A 28 -1.63 2.60 -10.26
C GLY A 28 -0.34 3.10 -9.61
N ILE A 29 0.34 4.09 -10.21
CA ILE A 29 1.54 4.72 -9.65
C ILE A 29 1.22 5.46 -8.36
N VAL A 30 0.14 6.24 -8.32
CA VAL A 30 -0.30 6.94 -7.10
C VAL A 30 -0.64 5.95 -6.00
N ALA A 31 -1.37 4.88 -6.34
CA ALA A 31 -1.73 3.81 -5.41
C ALA A 31 -0.48 3.10 -4.85
N GLN A 32 0.49 2.80 -5.72
CA GLN A 32 1.77 2.22 -5.33
C GLN A 32 2.60 3.17 -4.46
N GLY A 33 2.55 4.48 -4.74
CA GLY A 33 3.19 5.53 -3.95
C GLY A 33 2.61 5.59 -2.54
N LEU A 34 1.29 5.62 -2.40
CA LEU A 34 0.60 5.57 -1.11
C LEU A 34 0.91 4.28 -0.35
N PHE A 35 0.93 3.15 -1.05
CA PHE A 35 1.27 1.86 -0.45
C PHE A 35 2.71 1.83 0.05
N THR A 36 3.66 2.42 -0.69
CA THR A 36 5.06 2.53 -0.28
C THR A 36 5.24 3.49 0.90
N MET A 37 4.46 4.57 0.93
CA MET A 37 4.51 5.57 1.99
C MET A 37 4.32 4.97 3.40
N ARG A 38 3.62 3.84 3.51
CA ARG A 38 3.48 3.12 4.79
C ARG A 38 4.83 2.81 5.45
N PHE A 39 5.81 2.39 4.66
CA PHE A 39 7.14 2.03 5.16
C PHE A 39 7.93 3.29 5.53
N VAL A 40 7.79 4.37 4.74
CA VAL A 40 8.40 5.66 5.06
C VAL A 40 7.87 6.18 6.40
N VAL A 41 6.56 6.17 6.61
CA VAL A 41 5.95 6.64 7.86
C VAL A 41 6.32 5.75 9.05
N GLN A 42 6.38 4.43 8.84
CA GLN A 42 6.82 3.50 9.88
C GLN A 42 8.28 3.71 10.25
N TRP A 43 9.15 3.90 9.26
CA TRP A 43 10.57 4.17 9.47
C TRP A 43 10.76 5.48 10.24
N LEU A 44 10.16 6.58 9.79
CA LEU A 44 10.23 7.88 10.47
C LEU A 44 9.70 7.81 11.92
N ALA A 45 8.60 7.08 12.15
CA ALA A 45 8.06 6.89 13.49
C ALA A 45 9.00 6.04 14.38
N SER A 46 9.67 5.04 13.80
CA SER A 46 10.61 4.18 14.54
C SER A 46 11.90 4.89 14.87
N GLU A 47 12.42 5.69 13.95
CA GLU A 47 13.59 6.54 14.14
C GLU A 47 13.36 7.52 15.29
N LYS A 48 12.22 8.22 15.25
CA LYS A 48 11.84 9.18 16.30
C LYS A 48 11.65 8.52 17.67
N ALA A 49 11.23 7.26 17.70
CA ALA A 49 10.98 6.52 18.95
C ALA A 49 12.20 5.73 19.45
N GLY A 50 13.24 5.54 18.64
CA GLY A 50 14.38 4.68 18.95
C GLY A 50 14.02 3.19 19.09
N LYS A 51 12.85 2.77 18.59
CA LYS A 51 12.36 1.38 18.66
C LYS A 51 11.43 1.10 17.48
N SER A 52 11.36 -0.18 17.08
CA SER A 52 10.44 -0.61 16.01
C SER A 52 8.99 -0.41 16.44
N VAL A 53 8.34 0.64 15.91
CA VAL A 53 6.94 0.97 16.19
C VAL A 53 6.16 1.07 14.90
N VAL A 54 4.94 0.52 14.90
CA VAL A 54 4.01 0.63 13.77
C VAL A 54 3.00 1.73 14.10
N PRO A 55 3.10 2.92 13.47
CA PRO A 55 2.19 4.02 13.74
C PRO A 55 0.79 3.74 13.17
N MET A 56 -0.26 4.37 13.72
CA MET A 56 -1.63 4.23 13.18
C MET A 56 -1.73 4.62 11.70
N ALA A 57 -0.94 5.60 11.27
CA ALA A 57 -0.87 6.03 9.88
C ALA A 57 -0.47 4.87 8.93
N PHE A 58 0.35 3.92 9.38
CA PHE A 58 0.72 2.74 8.60
C PHE A 58 -0.51 1.95 8.10
N TRP A 59 -1.49 1.75 8.99
CA TRP A 59 -2.70 1.01 8.67
C TRP A 59 -3.59 1.78 7.68
N TRP A 60 -3.71 3.10 7.85
CA TRP A 60 -4.47 3.95 6.93
C TRP A 60 -3.85 4.02 5.53
N PHE A 61 -2.52 4.15 5.43
CA PHE A 61 -1.82 4.08 4.14
C PHE A 61 -1.95 2.70 3.48
N SER A 62 -1.91 1.63 4.27
CA SER A 62 -2.05 0.26 3.75
C SER A 62 -3.46 -0.01 3.21
N ILE A 63 -4.51 0.47 3.90
CA ILE A 63 -5.89 0.33 3.43
C ILE A 63 -6.13 1.20 2.20
N SER A 64 -5.75 2.48 2.24
CA SER A 64 -5.97 3.40 1.11
C SER A 64 -5.19 2.97 -0.15
N GLY A 65 -3.89 2.68 -0.01
CA GLY A 65 -3.08 2.15 -1.11
C GLY A 65 -3.58 0.80 -1.61
N GLY A 66 -3.94 -0.12 -0.71
CA GLY A 66 -4.46 -1.44 -1.09
C GLY A 66 -5.82 -1.37 -1.81
N VAL A 67 -6.73 -0.50 -1.38
CA VAL A 67 -8.03 -0.29 -2.04
C VAL A 67 -7.84 0.32 -3.43
N LEU A 68 -6.94 1.29 -3.58
CA LEU A 68 -6.64 1.88 -4.89
C LEU A 68 -5.96 0.87 -5.83
N LEU A 69 -5.02 0.07 -5.31
CA LEU A 69 -4.39 -1.01 -6.09
C LEU A 69 -5.39 -2.11 -6.44
N LEU A 70 -6.36 -2.41 -5.58
CA LEU A 70 -7.44 -3.34 -5.88
C LEU A 70 -8.36 -2.80 -6.98
N ALA A 71 -8.72 -1.51 -6.93
CA ALA A 71 -9.49 -0.87 -8.00
C ALA A 71 -8.73 -0.89 -9.33
N TYR A 72 -7.42 -0.62 -9.31
CA TYR A 72 -6.54 -0.76 -10.47
C TYR A 72 -6.51 -2.21 -11.01
N ALA A 73 -6.36 -3.19 -10.11
CA ALA A 73 -6.31 -4.61 -10.46
C ALA A 73 -7.62 -5.11 -11.10
N LEU A 74 -8.76 -4.68 -10.55
CA LEU A 74 -10.09 -4.95 -11.10
C LEU A 74 -10.24 -4.38 -12.51
N TYR A 75 -9.79 -3.14 -12.72
CA TYR A 75 -9.81 -2.51 -14.04
C TYR A 75 -8.91 -3.25 -15.05
N ARG A 76 -7.69 -3.62 -14.64
CA ARG A 76 -6.74 -4.38 -15.48
C ARG A 76 -7.12 -5.85 -15.65
N ARG A 77 -8.12 -6.35 -14.91
CA ARG A 77 -8.55 -7.75 -14.88
C ARG A 77 -7.40 -8.70 -14.56
N ASP A 78 -6.52 -8.30 -13.64
CA ASP A 78 -5.41 -9.13 -13.18
C ASP A 78 -5.84 -9.95 -11.96
N PRO A 79 -6.13 -11.26 -12.11
CA PRO A 79 -6.65 -12.09 -11.01
C PRO A 79 -5.63 -12.28 -9.88
N VAL A 80 -4.33 -12.27 -10.17
CA VAL A 80 -3.28 -12.44 -9.17
C VAL A 80 -3.22 -11.19 -8.29
N PHE A 81 -3.25 -10.02 -8.92
CA PHE A 81 -3.22 -8.75 -8.20
C PHE A 81 -4.51 -8.51 -7.41
N ILE A 82 -5.67 -8.89 -7.95
CA ILE A 82 -6.97 -8.83 -7.26
C ILE A 82 -6.93 -9.71 -5.99
N ALA A 83 -6.50 -10.96 -6.11
CA ALA A 83 -6.43 -11.88 -4.98
C ALA A 83 -5.48 -11.37 -3.89
N GLY A 84 -4.28 -10.91 -4.29
CA GLY A 84 -3.27 -10.38 -3.38
C GLY A 84 -3.74 -9.13 -2.64
N GLN A 85 -4.26 -8.13 -3.36
CA GLN A 85 -4.72 -6.89 -2.74
C GLN A 85 -6.01 -7.06 -1.97
N GLY A 86 -6.95 -7.87 -2.46
CA GLY A 86 -8.19 -8.18 -1.75
C GLY A 86 -7.92 -8.81 -0.38
N PHE A 87 -7.04 -9.82 -0.34
CA PHE A 87 -6.61 -10.42 0.92
C PHE A 87 -5.85 -9.41 1.80
N GLY A 88 -4.94 -8.63 1.22
CA GLY A 88 -4.18 -7.60 1.93
C GLY A 88 -5.07 -6.57 2.63
N VAL A 89 -6.02 -5.98 1.91
CA VAL A 89 -6.97 -5.00 2.46
C VAL A 89 -7.78 -5.59 3.62
N PHE A 90 -8.26 -6.83 3.48
CA PHE A 90 -8.98 -7.52 4.56
C PHE A 90 -8.13 -7.65 5.83
N VAL A 91 -6.88 -8.09 5.69
CA VAL A 91 -5.95 -8.20 6.82
C VAL A 91 -5.66 -6.84 7.46
N TYR A 92 -5.48 -5.79 6.66
CA TYR A 92 -5.22 -4.44 7.17
C TYR A 92 -6.42 -3.88 7.95
N LEU A 93 -7.64 -4.12 7.47
CA LEU A 93 -8.86 -3.74 8.19
C LEU A 93 -8.97 -4.46 9.53
N ARG A 94 -8.76 -5.78 9.55
CA ARG A 94 -8.77 -6.58 10.78
C ARG A 94 -7.72 -6.10 11.78
N ASN A 95 -6.49 -5.85 11.33
CA ASN A 95 -5.42 -5.38 12.20
C ASN A 95 -5.72 -3.98 12.75
N LEU A 96 -6.28 -3.08 11.94
CA LEU A 96 -6.73 -1.77 12.40
C LEU A 96 -7.81 -1.89 13.49
N GLN A 97 -8.77 -2.81 13.32
CA GLN A 97 -9.80 -3.06 14.34
C GLN A 97 -9.20 -3.50 15.68
N PHE A 98 -8.19 -4.38 15.68
CA PHE A 98 -7.51 -4.78 16.91
C PHE A 98 -6.84 -3.60 17.61
N VAL A 99 -6.06 -2.81 16.86
CA VAL A 99 -5.34 -1.66 17.43
C VAL A 99 -6.32 -0.61 18.00
N LEU A 100 -7.47 -0.40 17.34
CA LEU A 100 -8.51 0.50 17.84
C LEU A 100 -9.17 -0.02 19.12
N ARG A 101 -9.43 -1.33 19.22
CA ARG A 101 -10.02 -1.95 20.43
C ARG A 101 -9.06 -1.88 21.62
N GLU A 102 -7.78 -2.20 21.43
CA GLU A 102 -6.77 -2.09 22.48
C GLU A 102 -6.63 -0.66 23.01
N ARG A 103 -6.64 0.33 22.10
CA ARG A 103 -6.62 1.75 22.49
C ARG A 103 -7.86 2.16 23.27
N LYS A 104 -9.04 1.63 22.95
CA LYS A 104 -10.27 1.91 23.68
C LYS A 104 -10.24 1.29 25.09
N ALA A 105 -9.80 0.03 25.20
CA ALA A 105 -9.65 -0.66 26.48
C ALA A 105 -8.63 0.04 27.40
N GLY A 106 -7.50 0.50 26.86
CA GLY A 106 -6.51 1.25 27.64
C GLY A 106 -7.03 2.59 28.20
N ARG A 107 -7.91 3.28 27.45
CA ARG A 107 -8.55 4.52 27.94
C ARG A 107 -9.58 4.26 29.04
N GLU A 108 -10.33 3.16 28.94
CA GLU A 108 -11.34 2.80 29.96
C GLU A 108 -10.69 2.40 31.30
N VAL A 109 -9.53 1.74 31.27
CA VAL A 109 -8.76 1.42 32.49
C VAL A 109 -8.20 2.69 33.14
N GLN A 110 -7.68 3.62 32.35
CA GLN A 110 -7.12 4.89 32.87
C GLN A 110 -8.21 5.82 33.44
N GLY A 111 -9.43 5.80 32.88
CA GLY A 111 -10.57 6.58 33.39
C GLY A 111 -11.18 6.04 34.69
N LYS A 112 -11.02 4.74 34.98
CA LYS A 112 -11.51 4.11 36.24
C LYS A 112 -10.53 4.22 37.40
N GLY A 113 -9.24 4.48 37.14
CA GLY A 113 -8.22 4.67 38.20
C GLY A 113 -8.08 6.12 38.68
N ALA A 114 -8.85 7.06 38.12
CA ALA A 114 -8.79 8.48 38.42
C ALA A 114 -10.04 9.02 39.16
N GLY A 115 -10.93 8.13 39.61
CA GLY A 115 -12.10 8.43 40.44
C GLY A 115 -12.07 7.58 41.71
#